data_AF-A0A2W1BIX8-F1
#
_entry.id   AF-A0A2W1BIX8-F1
#
_cell.length_a   1.000
_cell.length_b   1.000
_cell.length_c   1.000
_cell.angle_alpha   90.00
_cell.angle_beta   90.00
_cell.angle_gamma   90.00
#
_symmetry.space_group_name_H-M   'P 1'
#
loop_
_entity.id
_entity.type
_entity.pdbx_description
1 polymer ?
#
loop_
_entity_poly.entity_id
_entity_poly.type
_entity_poly.pdbx_seq_one_letter_code
_entity_poly.pdbx_strand_id
1 'polypeptide(L)'
;MCVKRLKNALGYFLKQGLTLARLRGARAARGDVLVFLDSHCEASHDWLRPLLERVQHKRDSVLTPIIDVIHQTTFEYEASETFQV
;
A
#
# COMPACT_ATOMS: atom_id res chain seq x y z
N MET A 1 3.57 -3.80 -0.60
CA MET A 1 3.59 -5.27 -0.74
C MET A 1 4.94 -5.84 -0.28
N CYS A 2 4.98 -6.91 0.53
CA CYS A 2 6.17 -7.76 0.70
C CYS A 2 5.77 -9.17 0.25
N VAL A 3 6.00 -9.49 -1.02
CA VAL A 3 5.77 -10.83 -1.56
C VAL A 3 7.09 -11.59 -1.45
N LYS A 4 7.32 -12.21 -0.29
CA LYS A 4 8.33 -13.25 -0.19
C LYS A 4 7.77 -14.46 -0.93
N ARG A 5 8.35 -14.80 -2.08
CA ARG A 5 8.01 -15.98 -2.87
C ARG A 5 8.16 -17.22 -1.98
N LEU A 6 7.06 -17.70 -1.41
CA LEU A 6 7.02 -18.95 -0.65
C LEU A 6 7.08 -20.09 -1.67
N LYS A 7 8.29 -20.56 -1.97
CA LYS A 7 8.46 -21.85 -2.64
C LYS A 7 8.14 -22.92 -1.59
N ASN A 8 7.29 -23.88 -1.96
CA ASN A 8 6.90 -25.11 -1.25
C ASN A 8 5.59 -25.02 -0.44
N ALA A 9 4.45 -25.20 -1.12
CA ALA A 9 3.26 -25.86 -0.56
C ALA A 9 2.32 -26.25 -1.71
N LEU A 10 2.31 -27.54 -2.06
CA LEU A 10 1.26 -28.17 -2.85
C LEU A 10 -0.03 -28.13 -2.02
N GLY A 11 -1.05 -27.46 -2.54
CA GLY A 11 -2.37 -27.36 -1.90
C GLY A 11 -3.05 -26.06 -2.30
N TYR A 12 -4.24 -26.14 -2.85
CA TYR A 12 -5.07 -25.01 -3.27
C TYR A 12 -5.01 -23.88 -2.22
N PHE A 13 -4.32 -22.79 -2.53
CA PHE A 13 -4.34 -21.59 -1.70
C PHE A 13 -5.78 -21.08 -1.71
N LEU A 14 -6.54 -21.39 -0.65
CA LEU A 14 -7.84 -20.78 -0.43
C LEU A 14 -7.68 -19.27 -0.62
N LYS A 15 -8.47 -18.66 -1.50
CA LYS A 15 -8.49 -17.20 -1.65
C LYS A 15 -8.95 -16.59 -0.33
N GLN A 16 -8.03 -15.98 0.40
CA GLN A 16 -8.29 -15.50 1.76
C GLN A 16 -8.85 -14.07 1.82
N GLY A 17 -9.06 -13.44 0.66
CA GLY A 17 -9.49 -12.05 0.56
C GLY A 17 -8.41 -11.05 0.97
N LEU A 18 -8.72 -9.77 0.77
CA LEU A 18 -7.77 -8.66 0.95
C LEU A 18 -7.35 -8.49 2.42
N THR A 19 -8.28 -8.62 3.37
CA THR A 19 -8.00 -8.41 4.80
C THR A 19 -6.97 -9.41 5.33
N LEU A 20 -7.15 -10.71 5.08
CA LEU A 20 -6.20 -11.73 5.53
C LEU A 20 -4.86 -11.62 4.80
N ALA A 21 -4.85 -11.23 3.53
CA ALA A 21 -3.61 -10.96 2.80
C ALA A 21 -2.83 -9.80 3.44
N ARG A 22 -3.50 -8.70 3.80
CA ARG A 22 -2.90 -7.55 4.51
C ARG A 22 -2.35 -7.95 5.88
N LEU A 23 -3.11 -8.69 6.68
CA LEU A 23 -2.68 -9.16 8.01
C LEU A 23 -1.47 -10.10 7.93
N ARG A 24 -1.44 -11.01 6.94
CA ARG A 24 -0.29 -11.90 6.71
C ARG A 24 0.95 -11.12 6.31
N GLY A 25 0.79 -10.15 5.41
CA GLY A 25 1.86 -9.24 5.02
C GLY A 25 2.41 -8.47 6.22
N ALA A 26 1.53 -7.92 7.06
CA ALA A 26 1.89 -7.19 8.27
C ALA A 26 2.70 -8.06 9.26
N ARG A 27 2.27 -9.31 9.50
CA ARG A 27 3.02 -10.26 10.37
C ARG A 27 4.40 -10.62 9.84
N ALA A 28 4.59 -10.62 8.52
CA ALA A 28 5.86 -10.98 7.89
C ALA A 28 6.82 -9.79 7.70
N ALA A 29 6.32 -8.56 7.81
CA ALA A 29 7.10 -7.35 7.64
C ALA A 29 8.11 -7.15 8.79
N ARG A 30 9.22 -6.47 8.48
CA ARG A 30 10.32 -6.19 9.43
C ARG A 30 10.64 -4.71 9.58
N GLY A 31 9.98 -3.85 8.79
CA GLY A 31 10.19 -2.41 8.85
C GLY A 31 9.43 -1.77 10.02
N ASP A 32 9.86 -0.57 10.40
CA ASP A 32 9.24 0.20 11.51
C ASP A 32 7.85 0.74 11.16
N VAL A 33 7.54 0.87 9.87
CA VAL A 33 6.28 1.40 9.35
C VAL A 33 5.73 0.44 8.30
N LEU A 34 4.43 0.16 8.39
CA LEU A 34 3.70 -0.61 7.37
C LEU A 34 3.06 0.33 6.36
N VAL A 35 3.31 0.09 5.08
CA VAL A 35 2.69 0.85 3.99
C VAL A 35 1.91 -0.12 3.09
N PHE A 36 0.61 0.10 2.99
CA PHE A 36 -0.29 -0.69 2.14
C PHE A 36 -0.51 0.06 0.83
N LEU A 37 -0.29 -0.63 -0.28
CA LEU A 37 -0.50 -0.14 -1.64
C LEU A 37 -1.27 -1.19 -2.40
N ASP A 38 -2.15 -0.74 -3.29
CA ASP A 38 -2.81 -1.65 -4.22
C ASP A 38 -1.86 -2.01 -5.37
N SER A 39 -2.18 -3.10 -6.07
CA SER A 39 -1.32 -3.62 -7.14
C SER A 39 -1.33 -2.79 -8.42
N HIS A 40 -2.20 -1.79 -8.51
CA HIS A 40 -2.50 -0.99 -9.69
C HIS A 40 -2.28 0.51 -9.43
N CYS A 41 -1.42 0.86 -8.48
CA CYS A 41 -1.04 2.24 -8.18
C CYS A 41 0.34 2.56 -8.73
N GLU A 42 0.56 3.83 -9.06
CA GLU A 42 1.88 4.38 -9.38
C GLU A 42 2.29 5.38 -8.32
N ALA A 43 3.56 5.31 -7.91
CA ALA A 43 4.11 6.14 -6.86
C ALA A 43 4.69 7.44 -7.44
N SER A 44 4.05 8.57 -7.14
CA SER A 44 4.55 9.90 -7.51
C SER A 44 5.90 10.22 -6.86
N HIS A 45 6.64 11.17 -7.42
CA HIS A 45 7.93 11.57 -6.88
C HIS A 45 7.80 12.02 -5.40
N ASP A 46 8.68 11.50 -4.55
CA ASP A 46 8.76 11.82 -3.11
C ASP A 46 7.47 11.62 -2.29
N TRP A 47 6.53 10.79 -2.75
CA TRP A 47 5.24 10.55 -2.06
C TRP A 47 5.38 10.02 -0.62
N LEU A 48 6.45 9.27 -0.32
CA LEU A 48 6.61 8.54 0.95
C LEU A 48 7.28 9.37 2.05
N ARG A 49 8.28 10.19 1.71
CA ARG A 49 9.05 10.99 2.67
C ARG A 49 8.18 11.86 3.59
N PRO A 50 7.22 12.66 3.11
CA PRO A 50 6.40 13.52 3.97
C PRO A 50 5.51 12.71 4.92
N LEU A 51 5.05 11.52 4.49
CA LEU A 51 4.28 10.62 5.34
C LEU A 51 5.14 10.05 6.47
N LEU A 52 6.36 9.61 6.15
CA LEU A 52 7.29 9.08 7.16
C LEU A 52 7.73 10.15 8.16
N GLU A 53 7.96 11.38 7.71
CA GLU A 53 8.25 12.51 8.59
C GLU A 53 7.09 12.73 9.58
N ARG A 54 5.84 12.68 9.10
CA ARG A 54 4.67 12.83 9.97
C ARG A 54 4.50 11.67 10.97
N VAL A 55 4.85 10.43 10.59
CA VAL A 55 4.87 9.26 11.49
C VAL A 55 6.01 9.37 12.51
N GLN A 56 7.16 9.91 12.12
CA GLN A 56 8.29 10.12 13.02
C GLN A 56 7.90 11.07 14.17
N HIS A 57 7.17 12.14 13.87
CA HIS A 57 6.69 13.10 14.87
C HIS A 57 5.61 12.51 15.80
N LYS A 58 4.76 11.60 15.31
CA LYS A 58 3.69 10.96 16.10
C LYS A 58 3.49 9.51 15.66
N ARG A 59 4.04 8.58 16.44
CA ARG A 59 4.13 7.14 16.09
C ARG A 59 2.79 6.39 16.06
N ASP A 60 1.75 6.91 16.69
CA ASP A 60 0.38 6.38 16.69
C ASP A 60 -0.48 6.94 15.54
N SER A 61 0.07 7.77 14.64
CA SER A 61 -0.68 8.28 13.50
C SER A 61 -0.87 7.23 12.40
N VAL A 62 -2.08 7.18 11.86
CA VAL A 62 -2.40 6.48 10.60
C VAL A 62 -2.63 7.53 9.53
N LEU A 63 -1.92 7.41 8.40
CA LEU A 63 -1.91 8.42 7.35
C LEU A 63 -2.31 7.80 6.01
N THR A 64 -2.86 8.63 5.14
CA THR A 64 -3.21 8.28 3.77
C THR A 64 -2.74 9.41 2.86
N PRO A 65 -2.00 9.13 1.77
CA PRO A 65 -1.70 10.15 0.77
C PRO A 65 -2.97 10.58 0.03
N ILE A 66 -2.90 11.71 -0.65
CA ILE A 66 -3.85 12.03 -1.72
C ILE A 66 -3.65 10.96 -2.81
N ILE A 67 -4.76 10.43 -3.31
CA ILE A 67 -4.77 9.38 -4.33
C ILE A 67 -5.25 10.03 -5.62
N ASP A 68 -4.33 10.18 -6.58
CA ASP A 68 -4.65 10.64 -7.93
C ASP A 68 -5.33 9.52 -8.72
N VAL A 69 -6.14 9.91 -9.71
CA VAL A 69 -6.82 8.94 -10.58
C VAL A 69 -5.96 8.70 -11.81
N ILE A 70 -5.75 7.43 -12.13
CA ILE A 70 -5.16 7.00 -13.40
C ILE A 70 -6.29 6.38 -14.21
N HIS A 71 -6.61 6.97 -15.35
CA HIS A 71 -7.70 6.50 -16.19
C HIS A 71 -7.40 5.09 -16.72
N GLN A 72 -8.31 4.15 -16.50
CA GLN A 72 -8.08 2.71 -16.74
C GLN A 72 -7.76 2.33 -18.20
N THR A 73 -8.18 3.15 -19.17
CA THR A 73 -8.00 2.86 -20.61
C THR A 73 -6.91 3.72 -21.25
N THR A 74 -6.80 4.99 -20.86
CA THR A 74 -5.85 5.95 -21.46
C THR A 74 -4.56 6.08 -20.65
N PHE A 75 -4.56 5.62 -19.40
CA PHE A 75 -3.47 5.80 -18.43
C PHE A 75 -3.10 7.27 -18.19
N GLU A 76 -4.04 8.19 -18.47
CA GLU A 76 -3.88 9.61 -18.17
C GLU A 76 -4.04 9.86 -16.67
N TYR A 77 -3.24 10.78 -16.15
CA TYR A 77 -3.28 11.21 -14.76
C TYR A 77 -4.26 12.37 -14.58
N GLU A 78 -5.17 12.21 -13.64
CA GLU A 78 -6.02 13.28 -13.13
C GLU A 78 -5.62 13.57 -11.69
N ALA A 79 -4.94 14.71 -11.50
CA ALA A 79 -4.49 15.15 -10.19
C ALA A 79 -5.70 15.47 -9.30
N SER A 80 -5.73 14.88 -8.11
CA SER A 80 -6.77 15.20 -7.14
C SER A 80 -6.32 16.34 -6.24
N GLU A 81 -7.11 17.42 -6.19
CA GLU A 81 -6.84 18.53 -5.26
C GLU A 81 -7.42 18.28 -3.86
N THR A 82 -8.18 17.21 -3.67
CA THR A 82 -8.90 16.94 -2.42
C THR A 82 -8.80 15.47 -2.01
N PHE A 83 -8.73 15.23 -0.71
CA PHE A 83 -8.82 13.88 -0.16
C PHE A 83 -10.25 13.34 -0.31
N GLN A 84 -10.41 12.23 -1.02
CA GLN A 84 -11.70 11.54 -1.17
C GLN A 84 -11.80 10.42 -0.12
N VAL A 85 -12.91 10.38 0.62
CA VAL A 85 -13.23 9.37 1.65
C VAL A 85 -14.34 8.46 1.15
#